data_AF-A0A3B0WIE5-F1
#
_entry.id   AF-A0A3B0WIE5-F1
#
_cell.length_a   1.000
_cell.length_b   1.000
_cell.length_c   1.000
_cell.angle_alpha   90.00
_cell.angle_beta   90.00
_cell.angle_gamma   90.00
#
_symmetry.space_group_name_H-M   'P 1'
#
loop_
_entity.id
_entity.type
_entity.pdbx_description
1 polymer ?
#
loop_
_entity_poly.entity_id
_entity_poly.type
_entity_poly.pdbx_seq_one_letter_code
_entity_poly.pdbx_strand_id
1 'polypeptide(L)'
;MAVDFSKKPHILAVHGVQTGDNSDITSDKQIKTLVDKSLSNLGMQKDYKVSGFFYEDVNDKAQTFYQYFFKAISGGNPLVGKALSAVVDATGDVVTAAKDTSTAGKIRKNLRAQILKSYKSGNQLIIIAHSLGTVYALDVICELMANSNYFKDDDITTWPIQGYVSMGSPLGLDLNILGLPVFAKRNIETLSAATSIFPWHNYYNRLDPVVSGNVFGKPIIVDGNKGPVEKRYGDDAMLAKWLLQGHAVTSGNQWVSAHTAYWRNPKIGDQLVNMLWD
;
A
#
# COMPACT_ATOMS: atom_id res chain seq x y z
N MET A 1 -0.78 26.29 0.45
CA MET A 1 0.32 26.15 1.42
C MET A 1 1.33 25.22 0.80
N ALA A 2 2.62 25.56 0.86
CA ALA A 2 3.69 24.77 0.28
C ALA A 2 4.33 23.85 1.35
N VAL A 3 4.80 22.69 0.92
CA VAL A 3 5.72 21.83 1.67
C VAL A 3 7.06 22.54 1.80
N ASP A 4 7.59 22.51 3.00
CA ASP A 4 8.90 23.05 3.36
C ASP A 4 9.82 21.88 3.67
N PHE A 5 10.75 21.60 2.76
CA PHE A 5 11.71 20.48 2.87
C PHE A 5 12.75 20.66 3.98
N SER A 6 12.81 21.83 4.62
CA SER A 6 13.64 22.03 5.82
C SER A 6 12.95 21.52 7.10
N LYS A 7 11.62 21.33 7.06
CA LYS A 7 10.86 20.80 8.20
C LYS A 7 11.06 19.30 8.34
N LYS A 8 10.85 18.83 9.57
CA LYS A 8 10.83 17.42 9.93
C LYS A 8 9.88 16.63 8.99
N PRO A 9 10.38 15.69 8.18
CA PRO A 9 9.54 14.90 7.29
C PRO A 9 8.66 13.92 8.06
N HIS A 10 7.54 13.56 7.46
CA HIS A 10 6.59 12.59 7.98
C HIS A 10 6.57 11.33 7.10
N ILE A 11 6.36 10.19 7.75
CA ILE A 11 6.05 8.91 7.12
C ILE A 11 4.71 8.44 7.68
N LEU A 12 3.77 8.13 6.80
CA LEU A 12 2.48 7.56 7.18
C LEU A 12 2.43 6.08 6.80
N ALA A 13 2.42 5.22 7.82
CA ALA A 13 2.28 3.78 7.68
C ALA A 13 0.80 3.38 7.66
N VAL A 14 0.32 2.92 6.52
CA VAL A 14 -1.06 2.49 6.29
C VAL A 14 -1.11 0.96 6.30
N HIS A 15 -1.58 0.37 7.39
CA HIS A 15 -1.70 -1.07 7.51
C HIS A 15 -3.08 -1.55 7.04
N GLY A 16 -3.14 -2.67 6.31
CA GLY A 16 -4.39 -3.33 5.93
C GLY A 16 -4.77 -4.46 6.88
N VAL A 17 -6.06 -4.60 7.20
CA VAL A 17 -6.73 -5.68 7.97
C VAL A 17 -5.81 -6.70 8.68
N GLN A 18 -5.77 -6.65 10.01
CA GLN A 18 -5.43 -7.77 10.90
C GLN A 18 -6.68 -8.35 11.59
N THR A 19 -6.52 -9.54 12.16
CA THR A 19 -7.53 -10.25 12.97
C THR A 19 -7.50 -9.87 14.45
N GLY A 20 -6.78 -8.79 14.82
CA GLY A 20 -6.57 -8.33 16.19
C GLY A 20 -7.11 -6.93 16.43
N ASP A 21 -6.79 -6.33 17.57
CA ASP A 21 -7.16 -4.95 17.89
C ASP A 21 -6.11 -3.97 17.37
N ASN A 22 -6.51 -2.71 17.12
CA ASN A 22 -5.60 -1.63 16.70
C ASN A 22 -4.35 -1.48 17.59
N SER A 23 -4.40 -1.87 18.87
CA SER A 23 -3.27 -1.82 19.81
C SER A 23 -2.16 -2.81 19.49
N ASP A 24 -2.46 -3.88 18.74
CA ASP A 24 -1.52 -4.93 18.37
C ASP A 24 -0.74 -4.58 17.10
N ILE A 25 -1.20 -3.56 16.36
CA ILE A 25 -0.55 -3.09 15.14
C ILE A 25 0.63 -2.19 15.50
N THR A 26 1.83 -2.64 15.14
CA THR A 26 3.09 -1.95 15.43
C THR A 26 3.82 -1.48 14.18
N SER A 27 3.11 -1.34 13.06
CA SER A 27 3.69 -1.01 11.76
C SER A 27 4.45 0.31 11.76
N ASP A 28 3.96 1.32 12.45
CA ASP A 28 4.64 2.60 12.63
C ASP A 28 5.98 2.43 13.38
N LYS A 29 5.99 1.62 14.45
CA LYS A 29 7.21 1.30 15.22
C LYS A 29 8.20 0.49 14.37
N GLN A 30 7.71 -0.48 13.60
CA GLN A 30 8.53 -1.31 12.70
C GLN A 30 9.19 -0.46 11.61
N ILE A 31 8.42 0.43 10.97
CA ILE A 31 8.95 1.40 9.99
C ILE A 31 9.96 2.33 10.64
N LYS A 32 9.68 2.84 11.85
CA LYS A 32 10.63 3.65 12.60
C LYS A 32 11.94 2.88 12.84
N THR A 33 11.88 1.64 13.28
CA THR A 33 13.09 0.81 13.46
C THR A 33 13.88 0.62 12.17
N LEU A 34 13.20 0.40 11.04
CA LEU A 34 13.87 0.24 9.74
C LEU A 34 14.59 1.53 9.32
N VAL A 35 13.92 2.69 9.42
CA VAL A 35 14.51 3.99 9.06
C VAL A 35 15.65 4.36 10.00
N ASP A 36 15.49 4.18 11.32
CA ASP A 36 16.56 4.44 12.30
C ASP A 36 17.80 3.59 12.01
N LYS A 37 17.62 2.32 11.64
CA LYS A 37 18.72 1.43 11.27
C LYS A 37 19.43 1.91 9.99
N SER A 38 18.69 2.29 8.96
CA SER A 38 19.25 2.79 7.70
C SER A 38 20.02 4.10 7.91
N LEU A 39 19.47 5.05 8.69
CA LEU A 39 20.17 6.28 9.07
C LEU A 39 21.46 5.99 9.84
N SER A 40 21.41 5.08 10.81
CA SER A 40 22.59 4.67 11.58
C SER A 40 23.68 4.04 10.72
N ASN A 41 23.31 3.18 9.76
CA ASN A 41 24.24 2.56 8.82
C ASN A 41 24.92 3.60 7.91
N LEU A 42 24.24 4.70 7.60
CA LEU A 42 24.77 5.81 6.80
C LEU A 42 25.51 6.86 7.65
N GLY A 43 25.55 6.72 8.98
CA GLY A 43 26.14 7.72 9.87
C GLY A 43 25.35 9.04 9.92
N MET A 44 24.07 9.01 9.56
CA MET A 44 23.20 10.20 9.54
C MET A 44 22.39 10.33 10.83
N GLN A 45 22.25 11.57 11.32
CA GLN A 45 21.28 11.92 12.36
C GLN A 45 20.25 12.87 11.77
N LYS A 46 19.03 12.37 11.58
CA LYS A 46 17.91 13.11 11.01
C LYS A 46 16.67 12.93 11.88
N ASP A 47 15.97 14.02 12.12
CA ASP A 47 14.66 13.98 12.78
C ASP A 47 13.57 13.70 11.75
N TYR A 48 12.61 12.84 12.11
CA TYR A 48 11.44 12.52 11.31
C TYR A 48 10.30 12.05 12.22
N LYS A 49 9.09 11.94 11.67
CA LYS A 49 7.92 11.39 12.39
C LYS A 49 7.34 10.23 11.61
N VAL A 50 7.11 9.11 12.28
CA VAL A 50 6.27 8.02 11.75
C VAL A 50 4.92 8.06 12.45
N SER A 51 3.84 7.91 11.68
CA SER A 51 2.48 7.77 12.22
C SER A 51 1.80 6.56 11.58
N GLY A 52 0.99 5.85 12.35
CA GLY A 52 0.15 4.76 11.84
C GLY A 52 -1.24 5.26 11.43
N PHE A 53 -1.76 4.73 10.32
CA PHE A 53 -3.17 4.82 9.96
C PHE A 53 -3.78 3.43 10.03
N PHE A 54 -4.68 3.26 10.99
CA PHE A 54 -5.40 2.01 11.25
C PHE A 54 -6.90 2.28 11.16
N TYR A 55 -7.64 1.33 10.62
CA TYR A 55 -9.06 1.50 10.31
C TYR A 55 -9.86 0.22 10.57
N GLU A 56 -9.39 -0.60 11.50
CA GLU A 56 -9.98 -1.91 11.80
C GLU A 56 -11.40 -1.77 12.35
N ASP A 57 -11.59 -0.86 13.31
CA ASP A 57 -12.90 -0.55 13.93
C ASP A 57 -13.95 0.02 12.96
N VAL A 58 -13.57 0.32 11.71
CA VAL A 58 -14.46 0.92 10.71
C VAL A 58 -14.86 -0.12 9.65
N ASN A 59 -14.23 -1.29 9.60
CA ASN A 59 -14.22 -2.14 8.40
C ASN A 59 -14.62 -3.63 8.58
N ASP A 60 -15.59 -3.94 9.43
CA ASP A 60 -15.99 -5.32 9.76
C ASP A 60 -16.28 -6.23 8.53
N LYS A 61 -16.98 -5.70 7.51
CA LYS A 61 -17.37 -6.47 6.32
C LYS A 61 -16.20 -6.80 5.38
N ALA A 62 -15.32 -5.83 5.10
CA ALA A 62 -14.18 -6.13 4.25
C ALA A 62 -13.13 -6.96 4.99
N GLN A 63 -13.02 -6.79 6.31
CA GLN A 63 -12.22 -7.69 7.14
C GLN A 63 -12.68 -9.15 6.97
N THR A 64 -13.99 -9.41 6.92
CA THR A 64 -14.55 -10.76 6.82
C THR A 64 -14.05 -11.52 5.58
N PHE A 65 -14.04 -10.89 4.40
CA PHE A 65 -13.45 -11.51 3.19
C PHE A 65 -11.97 -11.81 3.34
N TYR A 66 -11.19 -10.86 3.86
CA TYR A 66 -9.76 -11.08 4.05
C TYR A 66 -9.51 -12.16 5.10
N GLN A 67 -10.30 -12.24 6.16
CA GLN A 67 -10.24 -13.32 7.14
C GLN A 67 -10.53 -14.68 6.51
N TYR A 68 -11.55 -14.78 5.65
CA TYR A 68 -11.83 -16.02 4.92
C TYR A 68 -10.75 -16.36 3.89
N PHE A 69 -10.24 -15.36 3.19
CA PHE A 69 -9.12 -15.53 2.26
C PHE A 69 -7.86 -16.00 2.99
N PHE A 70 -7.49 -15.35 4.10
CA PHE A 70 -6.37 -15.75 4.95
C PHE A 70 -6.57 -17.14 5.57
N LYS A 71 -7.79 -17.50 6.01
CA LYS A 71 -8.11 -18.86 6.49
C LYS A 71 -8.00 -19.90 5.38
N ALA A 72 -8.49 -19.58 4.18
CA ALA A 72 -8.40 -20.46 3.02
C ALA A 72 -6.94 -20.71 2.62
N ILE A 73 -6.09 -19.68 2.72
CA ILE A 73 -4.67 -19.79 2.44
C ILE A 73 -3.91 -20.46 3.59
N SER A 74 -4.17 -20.16 4.86
CA SER A 74 -3.44 -20.76 5.98
C SER A 74 -3.82 -22.22 6.25
N GLY A 75 -4.98 -22.66 5.77
CA GLY A 75 -5.55 -23.98 6.07
C GLY A 75 -4.99 -25.17 5.26
N GLY A 76 -4.31 -24.95 4.14
CA GLY A 76 -3.57 -26.00 3.40
C GLY A 76 -4.31 -27.31 3.01
N ASN A 77 -5.64 -27.41 3.14
CA ASN A 77 -6.39 -28.68 3.12
C ASN A 77 -7.42 -28.76 1.96
N PRO A 78 -7.68 -29.92 1.32
CA PRO A 78 -8.56 -30.09 0.15
C PRO A 78 -10.07 -29.85 0.37
N LEU A 79 -10.52 -29.36 1.54
CA LEU A 79 -11.92 -28.97 1.80
C LEU A 79 -12.27 -27.60 1.19
N VAL A 80 -11.70 -27.35 0.01
CA VAL A 80 -11.68 -26.11 -0.78
C VAL A 80 -13.09 -25.65 -1.15
N GLY A 81 -14.08 -26.55 -1.25
CA GLY A 81 -15.45 -26.20 -1.63
C GLY A 81 -16.19 -25.27 -0.66
N LYS A 82 -16.07 -25.49 0.66
CA LYS A 82 -16.75 -24.64 1.67
C LYS A 82 -16.01 -23.34 1.96
N ALA A 83 -14.68 -23.35 1.86
CA ALA A 83 -13.88 -22.15 2.02
C ALA A 83 -14.03 -21.22 0.81
N LEU A 84 -14.07 -21.76 -0.43
CA LEU A 84 -14.37 -20.96 -1.61
C LEU A 84 -15.78 -20.36 -1.56
N SER A 85 -16.80 -21.11 -1.12
CA SER A 85 -18.16 -20.55 -1.02
C SER A 85 -18.25 -19.41 -0.01
N ALA A 86 -17.56 -19.52 1.14
CA ALA A 86 -17.47 -18.44 2.12
C ALA A 86 -16.66 -17.24 1.60
N VAL A 87 -15.58 -17.48 0.83
CA VAL A 87 -14.84 -16.43 0.13
C VAL A 87 -15.72 -15.77 -0.94
N VAL A 88 -16.56 -16.52 -1.66
CA VAL A 88 -17.51 -16.02 -2.67
C VAL A 88 -18.59 -15.15 -2.02
N ASP A 89 -19.22 -15.60 -0.95
CA ASP A 89 -20.23 -14.82 -0.22
C ASP A 89 -19.59 -13.55 0.37
N ALA A 90 -18.42 -13.68 0.99
CA ALA A 90 -17.67 -12.54 1.48
C ALA A 90 -17.14 -11.62 0.37
N THR A 91 -16.95 -12.13 -0.86
CA THR A 91 -16.65 -11.32 -2.05
C THR A 91 -17.86 -10.53 -2.48
N GLY A 92 -19.03 -11.17 -2.49
CA GLY A 92 -20.32 -10.50 -2.66
C GLY A 92 -20.45 -9.38 -1.63
N ASP A 93 -20.12 -9.63 -0.37
CA ASP A 93 -20.16 -8.64 0.70
C ASP A 93 -19.04 -7.59 0.62
N VAL A 94 -17.84 -7.90 0.13
CA VAL A 94 -16.77 -6.92 -0.10
C VAL A 94 -17.07 -6.04 -1.28
N VAL A 95 -17.52 -6.60 -2.40
CA VAL A 95 -17.93 -5.85 -3.58
C VAL A 95 -19.17 -5.03 -3.22
N THR A 96 -20.10 -5.58 -2.44
CA THR A 96 -21.26 -4.85 -1.93
C THR A 96 -20.87 -3.81 -0.90
N ALA A 97 -19.88 -4.03 -0.02
CA ALA A 97 -19.38 -3.05 0.95
C ALA A 97 -18.46 -1.99 0.31
N ALA A 98 -17.75 -2.34 -0.76
CA ALA A 98 -17.03 -1.40 -1.62
C ALA A 98 -18.02 -0.55 -2.43
N LYS A 99 -19.20 -1.10 -2.76
CA LYS A 99 -20.37 -0.39 -3.29
C LYS A 99 -21.19 0.31 -2.20
N ASP A 100 -21.13 -0.13 -0.95
CA ASP A 100 -21.67 0.52 0.25
C ASP A 100 -20.69 1.63 0.63
N THR A 101 -20.68 2.65 -0.22
CA THR A 101 -19.72 3.75 -0.32
C THR A 101 -19.40 4.46 1.00
N SER A 102 -20.22 4.27 2.04
CA SER A 102 -20.07 4.94 3.33
C SER A 102 -18.83 4.51 4.13
N THR A 103 -18.50 3.21 4.21
CA THR A 103 -17.34 2.73 5.02
C THR A 103 -16.02 2.95 4.30
N ALA A 104 -15.89 2.47 3.05
CA ALA A 104 -14.70 2.74 2.25
C ALA A 104 -14.49 4.25 2.06
N GLY A 105 -15.56 5.01 1.87
CA GLY A 105 -15.52 6.47 1.84
C GLY A 105 -15.07 7.10 3.15
N LYS A 106 -15.50 6.59 4.32
CA LYS A 106 -15.00 7.03 5.64
C LYS A 106 -13.51 6.76 5.80
N ILE A 107 -13.04 5.57 5.41
CA ILE A 107 -11.62 5.21 5.47
C ILE A 107 -10.80 6.18 4.61
N ARG A 108 -11.19 6.35 3.34
CA ARG A 108 -10.51 7.30 2.43
C ARG A 108 -10.55 8.73 2.94
N LYS A 109 -11.70 9.18 3.46
CA LYS A 109 -11.87 10.51 4.06
C LYS A 109 -10.92 10.72 5.25
N ASN A 110 -10.82 9.73 6.15
CA ASN A 110 -9.95 9.82 7.33
C ASN A 110 -8.46 9.78 6.94
N LEU A 111 -8.09 8.93 5.98
CA LEU A 111 -6.73 8.86 5.44
C LEU A 111 -6.34 10.19 4.77
N ARG A 112 -7.22 10.72 3.92
CA ARG A 112 -7.08 12.04 3.29
C ARG A 112 -6.92 13.14 4.35
N ALA A 113 -7.69 13.11 5.42
CA ALA A 113 -7.57 14.09 6.50
C ALA A 113 -6.21 14.04 7.19
N GLN A 114 -5.64 12.84 7.42
CA GLN A 114 -4.30 12.71 8.00
C GLN A 114 -3.20 13.20 7.06
N ILE A 115 -3.29 12.89 5.76
CA ILE A 115 -2.38 13.40 4.74
C ILE A 115 -2.40 14.93 4.72
N LEU A 116 -3.60 15.51 4.62
CA LEU A 116 -3.77 16.95 4.56
C LEU A 116 -3.38 17.65 5.87
N LYS A 117 -3.40 16.97 7.01
CA LYS A 117 -2.86 17.50 8.27
C LYS A 117 -1.35 17.74 8.16
N SER A 118 -0.59 16.78 7.65
CA SER A 118 0.86 16.95 7.41
C SER A 118 1.14 18.06 6.40
N TYR A 119 0.41 18.07 5.29
CA TYR A 119 0.56 19.09 4.24
C TYR A 119 0.26 20.51 4.75
N LYS A 120 -0.81 20.69 5.54
CA LYS A 120 -1.14 21.99 6.16
C LYS A 120 -0.10 22.45 7.18
N SER A 121 0.66 21.53 7.78
CA SER A 121 1.79 21.88 8.64
C SER A 121 3.07 22.19 7.84
N GLY A 122 3.04 22.01 6.52
CA GLY A 122 4.15 22.22 5.60
C GLY A 122 5.20 21.12 5.66
N ASN A 123 4.87 19.93 6.19
CA ASN A 123 5.80 18.81 6.27
C ASN A 123 5.75 17.99 4.98
N GLN A 124 6.93 17.56 4.51
CA GLN A 124 7.03 16.49 3.52
C GLN A 124 6.38 15.21 4.05
N LEU A 125 5.73 14.44 3.18
CA LEU A 125 5.07 13.20 3.54
C LEU A 125 5.35 12.09 2.53
N ILE A 126 5.85 10.95 3.02
CA ILE A 126 5.87 9.68 2.27
C ILE A 126 4.80 8.75 2.84
N ILE A 127 4.04 8.08 1.96
CA ILE A 127 3.11 7.04 2.37
C ILE A 127 3.76 5.68 2.16
N ILE A 128 3.73 4.83 3.19
CA ILE A 128 4.03 3.41 3.07
C ILE A 128 2.80 2.61 3.44
N ALA A 129 2.35 1.75 2.54
CA ALA A 129 1.13 0.98 2.71
C ALA A 129 1.37 -0.51 2.53
N HIS A 130 0.61 -1.33 3.24
CA HIS A 130 0.71 -2.78 3.19
C HIS A 130 -0.65 -3.43 2.96
N SER A 131 -0.66 -4.54 2.22
CA SER A 131 -1.87 -5.34 1.98
C SER A 131 -3.00 -4.47 1.42
N LEU A 132 -4.23 -4.59 1.93
CA LEU A 132 -5.38 -3.77 1.53
C LEU A 132 -5.14 -2.26 1.72
N GLY A 133 -4.28 -1.86 2.67
CA GLY A 133 -3.91 -0.45 2.87
C GLY A 133 -3.36 0.19 1.59
N THR A 134 -2.73 -0.61 0.72
CA THR A 134 -2.21 -0.14 -0.58
C THR A 134 -3.31 0.29 -1.55
N VAL A 135 -4.51 -0.30 -1.46
CA VAL A 135 -5.66 0.09 -2.28
C VAL A 135 -6.19 1.44 -1.83
N TYR A 136 -6.42 1.62 -0.52
CA TYR A 136 -6.92 2.89 0.01
C TYR A 136 -5.91 4.03 -0.16
N ALA A 137 -4.61 3.75 0.01
CA ALA A 137 -3.56 4.73 -0.22
C ALA A 137 -3.55 5.20 -1.69
N LEU A 138 -3.58 4.27 -2.64
CA LEU A 138 -3.63 4.61 -4.07
C LEU A 138 -4.89 5.42 -4.41
N ASP A 139 -6.07 4.96 -3.98
CA ASP A 139 -7.32 5.68 -4.22
C ASP A 139 -7.25 7.13 -3.71
N VAL A 140 -6.73 7.34 -2.49
CA VAL A 140 -6.61 8.70 -1.91
C VAL A 140 -5.53 9.55 -2.61
N ILE A 141 -4.41 8.96 -3.04
CA ILE A 141 -3.40 9.68 -3.83
C ILE A 141 -4.03 10.19 -5.13
N CYS A 142 -4.72 9.32 -5.87
CA CYS A 142 -5.42 9.70 -7.11
C CYS A 142 -6.48 10.78 -6.85
N GLU A 143 -7.30 10.65 -5.79
CA GLU A 143 -8.29 11.67 -5.40
C GLU A 143 -7.66 13.03 -5.02
N LEU A 144 -6.41 13.05 -4.57
CA LEU A 144 -5.67 14.28 -4.28
C LEU A 144 -5.04 14.85 -5.54
N MET A 145 -4.48 14.02 -6.43
CA MET A 145 -3.94 14.44 -7.73
C MET A 145 -5.01 15.03 -8.65
N ALA A 146 -6.22 14.48 -8.64
CA ALA A 146 -7.34 14.99 -9.42
C ALA A 146 -7.86 16.36 -8.94
N ASN A 147 -7.42 16.83 -7.76
CA ASN A 147 -7.84 18.10 -7.19
C ASN A 147 -6.86 19.21 -7.58
N SER A 148 -7.31 20.19 -8.34
CA SER A 148 -6.50 21.31 -8.85
C SER A 148 -5.83 22.20 -7.79
N ASN A 149 -6.16 22.03 -6.51
CA ASN A 149 -5.47 22.72 -5.42
C ASN A 149 -4.14 22.06 -5.01
N TYR A 150 -3.89 20.84 -5.46
CA TYR A 150 -2.74 20.02 -5.13
C TYR A 150 -2.02 19.60 -6.42
N PHE A 151 -0.77 19.13 -6.29
CA PHE A 151 -0.02 18.60 -7.43
C PHE A 151 0.07 19.56 -8.62
N LYS A 152 0.35 20.84 -8.35
CA LYS A 152 0.40 21.89 -9.36
C LYS A 152 1.68 21.82 -10.16
N ASP A 153 1.56 21.27 -11.36
CA ASP A 153 2.62 21.21 -12.35
C ASP A 153 3.92 20.64 -11.74
N ASP A 154 5.05 21.22 -12.07
CA ASP A 154 6.36 20.80 -11.57
C ASP A 154 6.67 21.24 -10.13
N ASP A 155 5.81 22.04 -9.48
CA ASP A 155 6.04 22.53 -8.12
C ASP A 155 5.71 21.43 -7.08
N ILE A 156 6.72 20.62 -6.77
CA ILE A 156 6.65 19.55 -5.77
C ILE A 156 6.28 20.04 -4.36
N THR A 157 6.41 21.34 -4.08
CA THR A 157 5.99 21.90 -2.79
C THR A 157 4.48 21.93 -2.67
N THR A 158 3.74 21.85 -3.78
CA THR A 158 2.26 21.80 -3.77
C THR A 158 1.70 20.39 -3.61
N TRP A 159 2.57 19.39 -3.50
CA TRP A 159 2.18 17.98 -3.44
C TRP A 159 1.94 17.60 -1.97
N PRO A 160 0.73 17.14 -1.60
CA PRO A 160 0.48 16.66 -0.25
C PRO A 160 1.28 15.40 0.13
N ILE A 161 1.82 14.70 -0.87
CA ILE A 161 2.53 13.43 -0.75
C ILE A 161 3.70 13.50 -1.74
N GLN A 162 4.91 13.17 -1.31
CA GLN A 162 6.13 13.19 -2.13
C GLN A 162 6.49 11.82 -2.70
N GLY A 163 5.86 10.75 -2.23
CA GLY A 163 6.07 9.42 -2.78
C GLY A 163 5.27 8.35 -2.09
N TYR A 164 5.20 7.20 -2.76
CA TYR A 164 4.37 6.08 -2.36
C TYR A 164 5.18 4.78 -2.34
N VAL A 165 5.09 4.04 -1.23
CA VAL A 165 5.65 2.69 -1.09
C VAL A 165 4.51 1.72 -0.84
N SER A 166 4.30 0.75 -1.74
CA SER A 166 3.34 -0.34 -1.55
C SER A 166 4.07 -1.63 -1.18
N MET A 167 3.51 -2.43 -0.28
CA MET A 167 4.09 -3.70 0.16
C MET A 167 3.03 -4.79 0.19
N GLY A 168 3.36 -5.99 -0.31
CA GLY A 168 2.42 -7.12 -0.28
C GLY A 168 1.07 -6.78 -0.93
N SER A 169 1.10 -5.97 -1.99
CA SER A 169 -0.10 -5.32 -2.52
C SER A 169 -0.96 -6.27 -3.35
N PRO A 170 -2.29 -6.32 -3.13
CA PRO A 170 -3.22 -6.99 -4.03
C PRO A 170 -3.52 -6.18 -5.30
N LEU A 171 -2.95 -4.98 -5.49
CA LEU A 171 -3.22 -4.14 -6.65
C LEU A 171 -2.94 -4.86 -7.97
N GLY A 172 -1.92 -5.72 -8.00
CA GLY A 172 -1.56 -6.50 -9.19
C GLY A 172 -2.49 -7.67 -9.49
N LEU A 173 -3.43 -8.00 -8.61
CA LEU A 173 -4.35 -9.13 -8.78
C LEU A 173 -5.51 -8.78 -9.70
N ASP A 174 -5.67 -9.53 -10.79
CA ASP A 174 -6.90 -9.52 -11.58
C ASP A 174 -7.84 -10.65 -11.14
N LEU A 175 -8.17 -10.65 -9.84
CA LEU A 175 -9.02 -11.67 -9.25
C LEU A 175 -10.48 -11.45 -9.64
N ASN A 176 -11.02 -12.38 -10.42
CA ASN A 176 -12.44 -12.45 -10.76
C ASN A 176 -13.08 -13.63 -10.05
N ILE A 177 -14.11 -13.38 -9.25
CA ILE A 177 -14.88 -14.41 -8.56
C ILE A 177 -16.31 -14.32 -9.08
N LEU A 178 -16.80 -15.40 -9.71
CA LEU A 178 -18.13 -15.47 -10.33
C LEU A 178 -18.44 -14.31 -11.29
N GLY A 179 -17.43 -13.85 -12.05
CA GLY A 179 -17.57 -12.73 -12.98
C GLY A 179 -17.54 -11.34 -12.33
N LEU A 180 -17.32 -11.25 -11.02
CA LEU A 180 -17.13 -9.98 -10.31
C LEU A 180 -15.64 -9.72 -10.05
N PRO A 181 -15.09 -8.58 -10.48
CA PRO A 181 -13.71 -8.21 -10.20
C PRO A 181 -13.58 -7.77 -8.74
N VAL A 182 -12.87 -8.57 -7.94
CA VAL A 182 -12.62 -8.31 -6.51
C VAL A 182 -11.61 -7.18 -6.34
N PHE A 183 -10.57 -7.23 -7.17
CA PHE A 183 -9.51 -6.22 -7.24
C PHE A 183 -9.54 -5.58 -8.62
N ALA A 184 -10.63 -4.88 -8.93
CA ALA A 184 -10.73 -4.13 -10.18
C ALA A 184 -9.53 -3.19 -10.34
N LYS A 185 -8.95 -3.15 -11.54
CA LYS A 185 -7.84 -2.25 -11.86
C LYS A 185 -8.28 -0.81 -11.56
N ARG A 186 -7.43 -0.06 -10.85
CA ARG A 186 -7.68 1.35 -10.55
C ARG A 186 -7.21 2.22 -11.70
N ASN A 187 -7.88 3.35 -11.92
CA ASN A 187 -7.36 4.38 -12.80
C ASN A 187 -6.25 5.12 -12.06
N ILE A 188 -5.09 5.22 -12.70
CA ILE A 188 -3.97 6.01 -12.19
C ILE A 188 -4.19 7.45 -12.67
N GLU A 189 -4.27 8.38 -11.73
CA GLU A 189 -4.49 9.79 -12.05
C GLU A 189 -3.23 10.37 -12.70
N THR A 190 -3.42 11.17 -13.76
CA THR A 190 -2.29 11.79 -14.46
C THR A 190 -1.81 13.01 -13.71
N LEU A 191 -0.52 13.06 -13.40
CA LEU A 191 0.12 14.24 -12.86
C LEU A 191 0.27 15.29 -13.98
N SER A 192 -0.17 16.53 -13.74
CA SER A 192 -0.10 17.61 -14.76
C SER A 192 1.32 18.13 -15.02
N ALA A 193 2.30 17.69 -14.23
CA ALA A 193 3.70 18.10 -14.30
C ALA A 193 4.34 17.80 -15.66
N ALA A 194 5.16 18.73 -16.16
CA ALA A 194 5.87 18.53 -17.42
C ALA A 194 7.10 17.62 -17.24
N THR A 195 7.82 17.80 -16.13
CA THR A 195 9.12 17.19 -15.85
C THR A 195 9.13 16.34 -14.58
N SER A 196 8.40 16.73 -13.55
CA SER A 196 8.32 15.99 -12.29
C SER A 196 7.58 14.66 -12.48
N ILE A 197 8.07 13.61 -11.83
CA ILE A 197 7.51 12.27 -11.88
C ILE A 197 7.24 11.81 -10.45
N PHE A 198 6.04 11.27 -10.19
CA PHE A 198 5.67 10.82 -8.86
C PHE A 198 6.28 9.43 -8.55
N PRO A 199 7.13 9.29 -7.52
CA PRO A 199 7.79 8.02 -7.24
C PRO A 199 6.85 7.01 -6.56
N TRP A 200 6.81 5.79 -7.11
CA TRP A 200 6.06 4.66 -6.56
C TRP A 200 6.94 3.40 -6.49
N HIS A 201 7.33 3.00 -5.28
CA HIS A 201 8.10 1.77 -5.03
C HIS A 201 7.17 0.66 -4.56
N ASN A 202 7.19 -0.49 -5.22
CA ASN A 202 6.34 -1.62 -4.88
C ASN A 202 7.17 -2.83 -4.46
N TYR A 203 7.09 -3.22 -3.20
CA TYR A 203 7.74 -4.38 -2.63
C TYR A 203 6.82 -5.59 -2.63
N TYR A 204 7.32 -6.70 -3.18
CA TYR A 204 6.55 -7.93 -3.28
C TYR A 204 7.42 -9.16 -3.02
N ASN A 205 6.86 -10.16 -2.35
CA ASN A 205 7.46 -11.46 -2.17
C ASN A 205 6.77 -12.44 -3.12
N ARG A 206 7.56 -13.22 -3.86
CA ARG A 206 7.05 -14.20 -4.84
C ARG A 206 6.22 -15.30 -4.20
N LEU A 207 6.41 -15.55 -2.90
CA LEU A 207 5.69 -16.54 -2.10
C LEU A 207 4.53 -15.93 -1.30
N ASP A 208 4.25 -14.64 -1.51
CA ASP A 208 3.11 -13.97 -0.89
C ASP A 208 1.81 -14.28 -1.67
N PRO A 209 0.82 -14.91 -1.03
CA PRO A 209 -0.44 -15.29 -1.65
C PRO A 209 -1.32 -14.07 -1.98
N VAL A 210 -1.16 -12.96 -1.25
CA VAL A 210 -1.89 -11.70 -1.50
C VAL A 210 -1.35 -10.97 -2.73
N VAL A 211 -0.07 -11.17 -3.07
CA VAL A 211 0.54 -10.64 -4.30
C VAL A 211 0.30 -11.58 -5.47
N SER A 212 0.40 -12.90 -5.24
CA SER A 212 0.36 -13.90 -6.32
C SER A 212 -1.04 -14.25 -6.78
N GLY A 213 -2.04 -14.12 -5.90
CA GLY A 213 -3.37 -14.65 -6.12
C GLY A 213 -3.39 -16.19 -6.11
N ASN A 214 -2.24 -16.83 -5.87
CA ASN A 214 -2.11 -18.26 -5.83
C ASN A 214 -2.16 -18.74 -4.38
N VAL A 215 -3.36 -19.16 -3.97
CA VAL A 215 -3.64 -19.67 -2.62
C VAL A 215 -2.94 -21.01 -2.31
N PHE A 216 -2.35 -21.66 -3.31
CA PHE A 216 -1.63 -22.93 -3.17
C PHE A 216 -0.10 -22.76 -3.20
N GLY A 217 0.39 -21.53 -3.00
CA GLY A 217 1.81 -21.27 -2.76
C GLY A 217 2.71 -21.38 -3.99
N LYS A 218 2.16 -21.46 -5.21
CA LYS A 218 2.99 -21.40 -6.41
C LYS A 218 3.65 -20.01 -6.48
N PRO A 219 4.99 -19.94 -6.58
CA PRO A 219 5.67 -18.66 -6.67
C PRO A 219 5.20 -17.87 -7.89
N ILE A 220 5.13 -16.54 -7.74
CA ILE A 220 4.96 -15.64 -8.87
C ILE A 220 6.19 -15.77 -9.76
N ILE A 221 5.97 -16.10 -11.02
CA ILE A 221 6.99 -16.01 -12.06
C ILE A 221 7.06 -14.55 -12.46
N VAL A 222 8.22 -13.93 -12.24
CA VAL A 222 8.48 -12.54 -12.62
C VAL A 222 9.57 -12.49 -13.68
N ASP A 223 9.45 -11.52 -14.57
CA ASP A 223 10.47 -11.18 -15.55
C ASP A 223 11.32 -10.03 -14.99
N GLY A 224 12.55 -10.34 -14.58
CA GLY A 224 13.43 -9.41 -13.88
C GLY A 224 12.79 -8.86 -12.59
N ASN A 225 12.70 -7.53 -12.49
CA ASN A 225 12.14 -6.82 -11.34
C ASN A 225 10.62 -6.56 -11.45
N LYS A 226 9.99 -6.88 -12.58
CA LYS A 226 8.55 -6.61 -12.81
C LYS A 226 7.68 -7.65 -12.10
N GLY A 227 7.06 -7.25 -10.99
CA GLY A 227 6.04 -8.02 -10.30
C GLY A 227 4.63 -7.79 -10.89
N PRO A 228 3.57 -8.33 -10.22
CA PRO A 228 2.21 -8.21 -10.74
C PRO A 228 1.69 -6.78 -10.84
N VAL A 229 2.10 -5.88 -9.94
CA VAL A 229 1.69 -4.47 -10.00
C VAL A 229 2.33 -3.81 -11.21
N GLU A 230 3.63 -4.03 -11.44
CA GLU A 230 4.35 -3.48 -12.59
C GLU A 230 3.77 -4.02 -13.90
N LYS A 231 3.40 -5.30 -13.94
CA LYS A 231 2.74 -5.90 -15.11
C LYS A 231 1.37 -5.28 -15.38
N ARG A 232 0.61 -4.95 -14.32
CA ARG A 232 -0.77 -4.46 -14.45
C ARG A 232 -0.86 -2.97 -14.73
N TYR A 233 0.06 -2.18 -14.17
CA TYR A 233 0.02 -0.72 -14.19
C TYR A 233 1.21 -0.07 -14.90
N GLY A 234 2.27 -0.79 -15.25
CA GLY A 234 3.54 -0.18 -15.70
C GLY A 234 3.38 0.82 -16.85
N ASP A 235 2.65 0.45 -17.89
CA ASP A 235 2.43 1.31 -19.05
C ASP A 235 1.58 2.54 -18.69
N ASP A 236 0.45 2.33 -18.00
CA ASP A 236 -0.45 3.41 -17.56
C ASP A 236 0.23 4.36 -16.56
N ALA A 237 1.03 3.82 -15.64
CA ALA A 237 1.76 4.58 -14.63
C ALA A 237 2.77 5.52 -15.29
N MET A 238 3.55 5.03 -16.25
CA MET A 238 4.52 5.87 -16.96
C MET A 238 3.81 6.98 -17.77
N LEU A 239 2.71 6.65 -18.46
CA LEU A 239 1.90 7.64 -19.18
C LEU A 239 1.31 8.69 -18.24
N ALA A 240 0.90 8.29 -17.04
CA ALA A 240 0.39 9.16 -15.99
C ALA A 240 1.47 9.93 -15.21
N LYS A 241 2.76 9.80 -15.58
CA LYS A 241 3.94 10.37 -14.88
C LYS A 241 4.15 9.85 -13.47
N TRP A 242 3.98 8.55 -13.30
CA TRP A 242 4.35 7.79 -12.10
C TRP A 242 5.56 6.91 -12.40
N LEU A 243 6.58 6.99 -11.57
CA LEU A 243 7.74 6.11 -11.63
C LEU A 243 7.47 4.86 -10.79
N LEU A 244 6.78 3.88 -11.38
CA LEU A 244 6.52 2.59 -10.74
C LEU A 244 7.74 1.66 -10.83
N GLN A 245 8.31 1.30 -9.67
CA GLN A 245 9.48 0.43 -9.54
C GLN A 245 9.19 -0.77 -8.64
N GLY A 246 9.32 -1.97 -9.19
CA GLY A 246 9.13 -3.23 -8.46
C GLY A 246 10.39 -3.70 -7.74
N HIS A 247 10.22 -4.20 -6.51
CA HIS A 247 11.27 -4.69 -5.62
C HIS A 247 10.92 -6.08 -5.09
N ALA A 248 11.59 -7.10 -5.60
CA ALA A 248 11.41 -8.46 -5.09
C ALA A 248 12.04 -8.61 -3.69
N VAL A 249 11.26 -9.13 -2.75
CA VAL A 249 11.65 -9.41 -1.37
C VAL A 249 11.84 -10.91 -1.18
N THR A 250 13.01 -11.28 -0.67
CA THR A 250 13.32 -12.64 -0.23
C THR A 250 13.45 -12.63 1.29
N SER A 251 12.53 -13.30 1.99
CA SER A 251 12.52 -13.35 3.45
C SER A 251 12.75 -14.74 4.05
N GLY A 252 12.87 -15.78 3.21
CA GLY A 252 12.85 -17.18 3.65
C GLY A 252 11.47 -17.68 4.11
N ASN A 253 10.51 -16.78 4.27
CA ASN A 253 9.15 -17.07 4.71
C ASN A 253 8.23 -17.43 3.53
N GLN A 254 7.16 -18.14 3.82
CA GLN A 254 6.16 -18.59 2.83
C GLN A 254 4.74 -18.21 3.25
N TRP A 255 3.84 -18.00 2.28
CA TRP A 255 2.40 -17.86 2.52
C TRP A 255 2.08 -16.64 3.40
N VAL A 256 1.29 -16.79 4.46
CA VAL A 256 0.96 -15.69 5.39
C VAL A 256 2.20 -15.10 6.05
N SER A 257 3.20 -15.93 6.37
CA SER A 257 4.46 -15.45 6.93
C SER A 257 5.30 -14.66 5.91
N ALA A 258 5.19 -14.96 4.61
CA ALA A 258 5.77 -14.13 3.55
C ALA A 258 5.07 -12.76 3.48
N HIS A 259 3.74 -12.76 3.64
CA HIS A 259 2.92 -11.54 3.59
C HIS A 259 3.22 -10.55 4.71
N THR A 260 3.59 -11.02 5.91
CA THR A 260 3.92 -10.13 7.03
C THR A 260 5.42 -9.82 7.14
N ALA A 261 6.27 -10.49 6.37
CA ALA A 261 7.73 -10.34 6.48
C ALA A 261 8.27 -8.99 6.00
N TYR A 262 7.51 -8.22 5.21
CA TYR A 262 7.98 -6.93 4.67
C TYR A 262 8.42 -5.98 5.78
N TRP A 263 7.73 -5.96 6.91
CA TRP A 263 8.03 -5.10 8.06
C TRP A 263 9.42 -5.30 8.67
N ARG A 264 10.16 -6.33 8.25
CA ARG A 264 11.52 -6.63 8.72
C ARG A 264 12.58 -6.50 7.62
N ASN A 265 12.21 -6.11 6.40
CA ASN A 265 13.16 -6.01 5.30
C ASN A 265 13.91 -4.67 5.35
N PRO A 266 15.25 -4.67 5.53
CA PRO A 266 16.04 -3.44 5.64
C PRO A 266 15.96 -2.54 4.40
N LYS A 267 15.75 -3.11 3.21
CA LYS A 267 15.65 -2.33 1.95
C LYS A 267 14.50 -1.32 1.95
N ILE A 268 13.47 -1.53 2.76
CA ILE A 268 12.38 -0.56 2.91
C ILE A 268 12.85 0.66 3.70
N GLY A 269 13.64 0.45 4.76
CA GLY A 269 14.26 1.55 5.51
C GLY A 269 15.18 2.37 4.61
N ASP A 270 16.03 1.69 3.83
CA ASP A 270 16.96 2.33 2.90
C ASP A 270 16.18 3.17 1.86
N GLN A 271 15.12 2.60 1.28
CA GLN A 271 14.31 3.31 0.30
C GLN A 271 13.58 4.53 0.87
N LEU A 272 13.05 4.43 2.09
CA LEU A 272 12.40 5.56 2.76
C LEU A 272 13.41 6.67 3.07
N VAL A 273 14.63 6.34 3.49
CA VAL A 273 15.72 7.31 3.69
C VAL A 273 16.03 8.02 2.38
N ASN A 274 16.24 7.27 1.29
CA ASN A 274 16.55 7.86 -0.02
C ASN A 274 15.42 8.78 -0.49
N MET A 275 14.15 8.39 -0.36
CA MET A 275 13.01 9.24 -0.76
C MET A 275 12.86 10.53 0.07
N LEU A 276 13.45 10.58 1.27
CA LEU A 276 13.37 11.74 2.14
C LEU A 276 14.57 12.69 2.02
N TRP A 277 15.74 12.18 1.66
CA TRP A 277 16.99 12.94 1.77
C TRP A 277 17.99 12.81 0.60
N ASP A 278 17.70 11.99 -0.43
CA ASP A 278 18.48 11.98 -1.68
C ASP A 278 17.81 12.86 -2.76
#